data_AF-A0A2B7YFE6-F1
#
_entry.id   AF-A0A2B7YFE6-F1
#
_cell.length_a   1.000
_cell.length_b   1.000
_cell.length_c   1.000
_cell.angle_alpha   90.00
_cell.angle_beta   90.00
_cell.angle_gamma   90.00
#
_symmetry.space_group_name_H-M   'P 1'
#
loop_
_entity.id
_entity.type
_entity.pdbx_description
1 polymer ?
#
loop_
_entity_poly.entity_id
_entity_poly.type
_entity_poly.pdbx_seq_one_letter_code
_entity_poly.pdbx_strand_id
1 'polypeptide(L)'
;MKIHRYFFWIEDNFIEIYKNGNLEKYEGEEKLYINNFKTFWEKWKKNSKIIASRDAIDFTFLIDKKVDKDGLLKDLDIYKKENEINFSSEDLKKILDVKDFKTIVFEFNAQKKVITKAKGRYVESELEEDLPEILLFGENIDEDILNNLANQRVEEKKNKVEAGLLDEFFGNQWKNRK
;
A
#
# COMPACT_ATOMS: atom_id res chain seq x y z
N MET A 1 12.39 -11.75 16.01
CA MET A 1 11.05 -11.14 16.11
C MET A 1 10.55 -10.91 14.69
N LYS A 2 9.31 -11.29 14.35
CA LYS A 2 8.79 -11.01 13.00
C LYS A 2 8.35 -9.54 12.95
N ILE A 3 8.51 -8.90 11.80
CA ILE A 3 8.03 -7.54 11.55
C ILE A 3 6.84 -7.66 10.61
N HIS A 4 5.70 -7.07 10.98
CA HIS A 4 4.55 -6.92 10.09
C HIS A 4 4.51 -5.47 9.60
N ARG A 5 4.76 -5.27 8.30
CA ARG A 5 4.69 -3.95 7.68
C ARG A 5 3.30 -3.73 7.11
N TYR A 6 2.66 -2.66 7.54
CA TYR A 6 1.37 -2.23 7.04
C TYR A 6 1.52 -0.93 6.28
N PHE A 7 0.96 -0.91 5.07
CA PHE A 7 0.81 0.28 4.27
C PHE A 7 -0.67 0.59 4.15
N PHE A 8 -1.04 1.82 4.45
CA PHE A 8 -2.40 2.31 4.31
C PHE A 8 -2.45 3.26 3.12
N TRP A 9 -3.10 2.82 2.04
CA TRP A 9 -3.35 3.66 0.87
C TRP A 9 -4.70 4.35 1.04
N ILE A 10 -4.69 5.68 1.10
CA ILE A 10 -5.86 6.48 1.45
C ILE A 10 -6.16 7.46 0.32
N GLU A 11 -7.32 7.32 -0.30
CA GLU A 11 -7.71 8.06 -1.52
C GLU A 11 -9.23 8.27 -1.53
N ASP A 12 -9.71 9.49 -1.75
CA ASP A 12 -11.14 9.83 -1.87
C ASP A 12 -12.04 9.23 -0.78
N ASN A 13 -11.61 9.28 0.49
CA ASN A 13 -12.26 8.66 1.66
C ASN A 13 -12.27 7.13 1.68
N PHE A 14 -11.47 6.46 0.85
CA PHE A 14 -11.28 5.03 0.93
C PHE A 14 -9.92 4.69 1.52
N ILE A 15 -9.84 3.53 2.17
CA ILE A 15 -8.60 2.92 2.58
C ILE A 15 -8.44 1.54 1.96
N GLU A 16 -7.26 1.27 1.42
CA GLU A 16 -6.79 -0.06 1.08
C GLU A 16 -5.64 -0.38 2.05
N ILE A 17 -5.60 -1.62 2.53
CA ILE A 17 -4.63 -2.04 3.54
C ILE A 17 -3.72 -3.07 2.90
N TYR A 18 -2.42 -2.83 2.95
CA TYR A 18 -1.43 -3.75 2.42
C TYR A 18 -0.54 -4.26 3.54
N LYS A 19 -0.33 -5.57 3.59
CA LYS A 19 0.56 -6.23 4.53
C LYS A 19 1.76 -6.82 3.80
N ASN A 20 2.95 -6.33 4.12
CA ASN A 20 4.20 -6.69 3.44
C ASN A 20 4.05 -6.58 1.89
N GLY A 21 3.47 -5.47 1.44
CA GLY A 21 3.22 -5.15 0.04
C GLY A 21 2.03 -5.86 -0.62
N ASN A 22 1.33 -6.76 0.07
CA ASN A 22 0.18 -7.48 -0.49
C ASN A 22 -1.14 -6.92 0.02
N LEU A 23 -2.13 -6.76 -0.86
CA LEU A 23 -3.47 -6.30 -0.49
C LEU A 23 -4.12 -7.27 0.50
N GLU A 24 -4.55 -6.75 1.64
CA GLU A 24 -5.18 -7.49 2.73
C GLU A 24 -6.66 -7.11 2.79
N LYS A 25 -7.54 -8.10 2.72
CA LYS A 25 -8.98 -7.87 2.95
C LYS A 25 -9.22 -7.57 4.42
N TYR A 26 -9.94 -6.50 4.70
CA TYR A 26 -10.41 -6.20 6.05
C TYR A 26 -11.93 -6.11 6.04
N GLU A 27 -12.57 -6.80 6.99
CA GLU A 27 -14.03 -7.01 7.01
C GLU A 27 -14.58 -7.65 5.71
N GLY A 28 -13.74 -8.37 4.96
CA GLY A 28 -14.11 -9.03 3.69
C GLY A 28 -13.92 -8.15 2.45
N GLU A 29 -13.62 -6.87 2.64
CA GLU A 29 -13.47 -5.88 1.57
C GLU A 29 -12.00 -5.59 1.27
N GLU A 30 -11.69 -5.38 -0.01
CA GLU A 30 -10.36 -4.97 -0.50
C GLU A 30 -10.14 -3.46 -0.35
N LYS A 31 -11.22 -2.69 -0.38
CA LYS A 31 -11.23 -1.23 -0.30
C LYS A 31 -12.40 -0.79 0.58
N LEU A 32 -12.10 -0.07 1.66
CA LEU A 32 -13.08 0.30 2.68
C LEU A 32 -13.39 1.77 2.59
N TYR A 33 -14.68 2.11 2.61
CA TYR A 33 -15.10 3.49 2.77
C TYR A 33 -14.93 3.96 4.21
N ILE A 34 -14.28 5.10 4.40
CA ILE A 34 -14.07 5.76 5.69
C ILE A 34 -14.88 7.05 5.72
N ASN A 35 -15.94 7.04 6.52
CA ASN A 35 -16.64 8.27 6.89
C ASN A 35 -15.97 9.02 8.06
N ASN A 36 -15.14 8.32 8.85
CA ASN A 36 -14.53 8.83 10.05
C ASN A 36 -13.27 8.01 10.41
N PHE A 37 -12.09 8.62 10.34
CA PHE A 37 -10.81 7.95 10.60
C PHE A 37 -10.70 7.43 12.04
N LYS A 38 -11.17 8.17 13.05
CA LYS A 38 -11.17 7.72 14.45
C LYS A 38 -11.89 6.38 14.62
N THR A 39 -13.09 6.27 14.04
CA THR A 39 -13.92 5.06 14.14
C THR A 39 -13.23 3.88 13.45
N PHE A 40 -12.60 4.12 12.30
CA PHE A 40 -11.78 3.11 11.62
C PHE A 40 -10.63 2.64 12.51
N TRP A 41 -9.85 3.55 13.08
CA TRP A 41 -8.70 3.21 13.94
C TRP A 41 -9.10 2.44 15.19
N GLU A 42 -10.21 2.81 15.84
CA GLU A 42 -10.73 2.08 17.01
C GLU A 42 -11.14 0.64 16.66
N LYS A 43 -11.77 0.44 15.49
CA LYS A 43 -12.13 -0.90 14.99
C LYS A 43 -10.91 -1.71 14.61
N TRP A 44 -10.00 -1.12 13.81
CA TRP A 44 -8.75 -1.74 13.42
C TRP A 44 -7.96 -2.20 14.65
N LYS A 45 -7.92 -1.37 15.71
CA LYS A 45 -7.26 -1.71 16.96
C LYS A 45 -7.84 -2.96 17.65
N LYS A 46 -9.17 -3.08 17.67
CA LYS A 46 -9.87 -4.20 18.31
C LYS A 46 -9.77 -5.50 17.51
N ASN A 47 -9.81 -5.39 16.18
CA ASN A 47 -10.00 -6.53 15.29
C ASN A 47 -8.68 -7.03 14.67
N SER A 48 -7.64 -6.20 14.61
CA SER A 48 -6.35 -6.65 14.12
C SER A 48 -5.70 -7.58 15.16
N LYS A 49 -5.73 -8.88 14.88
CA LYS A 49 -5.06 -9.94 15.67
C LYS A 49 -3.57 -9.66 15.89
N ILE A 50 -2.99 -8.73 15.13
CA ILE A 50 -1.57 -8.38 15.14
C ILE A 50 -1.20 -7.46 16.30
N ILE A 51 -2.09 -6.59 16.80
CA ILE A 51 -1.79 -5.70 17.94
C ILE A 51 -1.59 -6.48 19.26
N ALA A 52 -2.13 -7.70 19.35
CA ALA A 52 -1.95 -8.60 20.47
C ALA A 52 -0.70 -9.51 20.38
N SER A 53 0.09 -9.41 19.31
CA SER A 53 1.29 -10.23 19.11
C SER A 53 2.54 -9.60 19.73
N ARG A 54 3.53 -10.42 20.10
CA ARG A 54 4.89 -9.95 20.49
C ARG A 54 5.72 -9.50 19.27
N ASP A 55 5.12 -9.45 18.09
CA ASP A 55 5.82 -9.06 16.85
C ASP A 55 5.94 -7.54 16.76
N ALA A 56 6.96 -7.11 16.00
CA ALA A 56 7.12 -5.72 15.64
C ALA A 56 6.09 -5.34 14.56
N ILE A 57 5.58 -4.12 14.65
CA ILE A 57 4.61 -3.58 13.69
C ILE A 57 5.18 -2.27 13.16
N ASP A 58 5.08 -2.11 11.86
CA ASP A 58 5.57 -0.96 11.13
C ASP A 58 4.45 -0.37 10.28
N PHE A 59 4.29 0.95 10.31
CA PHE A 59 3.18 1.65 9.67
C PHE A 59 3.69 2.71 8.69
N THR A 60 3.24 2.61 7.45
CA THR A 60 3.44 3.61 6.41
C THR A 60 2.08 4.04 5.86
N PHE A 61 1.92 5.32 5.63
CA PHE A 61 0.72 5.91 5.07
C PHE A 61 1.04 6.52 3.70
N LEU A 62 0.21 6.18 2.71
CA LEU A 62 0.20 6.75 1.37
C LEU A 62 -1.11 7.53 1.23
N ILE A 63 -1.03 8.85 1.32
CA ILE A 63 -2.20 9.71 1.49
C ILE A 63 -2.35 10.57 0.24
N ASP A 64 -3.46 10.43 -0.47
CA ASP A 64 -3.81 11.37 -1.53
C ASP A 64 -3.94 12.78 -0.95
N LYS A 65 -3.35 13.77 -1.64
CA LYS A 65 -3.30 15.16 -1.19
C LYS A 65 -4.67 15.77 -0.89
N LYS A 66 -5.75 15.27 -1.49
CA LYS A 66 -7.12 15.75 -1.25
C LYS A 66 -7.65 15.31 0.11
N VAL A 67 -7.02 14.34 0.76
CA VAL A 67 -7.42 13.83 2.08
C VAL A 67 -6.95 14.80 3.16
N ASP A 68 -7.82 15.10 4.13
CA ASP A 68 -7.46 15.87 5.32
C ASP A 68 -6.45 15.12 6.18
N LYS A 69 -5.17 15.41 5.94
CA LYS A 69 -4.02 14.85 6.66
C LYS A 69 -4.09 15.15 8.16
N ASP A 70 -4.45 16.37 8.56
CA ASP A 70 -4.43 16.75 9.97
C ASP A 70 -5.52 16.00 10.75
N GLY A 71 -6.68 15.78 10.13
CA GLY A 71 -7.72 14.90 10.67
C GLY A 71 -7.27 13.45 10.78
N LEU A 72 -6.55 12.93 9.78
CA LEU A 72 -6.02 11.57 9.78
C LEU A 72 -4.95 11.36 10.86
N LEU A 73 -3.99 12.29 11.00
CA LEU A 73 -2.80 12.14 11.84
C LEU A 73 -3.07 12.39 13.32
N LYS A 74 -4.08 13.19 13.69
CA LYS A 74 -4.44 13.46 15.10
C LYS A 74 -4.74 12.19 15.90
N ASP A 75 -5.31 11.18 15.24
CA ASP A 75 -5.65 9.90 15.88
C ASP A 75 -4.55 8.84 15.73
N LEU A 76 -3.42 9.17 15.10
CA LEU A 76 -2.32 8.23 14.80
C LEU A 76 -1.19 8.23 15.82
N ASP A 77 -1.12 9.20 16.74
CA ASP A 77 -0.10 9.26 17.81
C ASP A 77 -0.02 7.98 18.65
N ILE A 78 -1.10 7.19 18.71
CA ILE A 78 -1.17 5.91 19.42
C ILE A 78 -0.45 4.74 18.72
N TYR A 79 0.01 4.94 17.48
CA TYR A 79 0.66 3.91 16.66
C TYR A 79 2.16 4.14 16.47
N LYS A 80 2.70 5.23 17.04
CA LYS A 80 4.13 5.47 17.18
C LYS A 80 4.73 4.41 18.10
N LYS A 81 5.36 3.39 17.51
CA LYS A 81 6.24 2.48 18.24
C LYS A 81 7.67 2.82 17.86
N GLU A 82 8.44 3.27 18.84
CA GLU A 82 9.90 3.32 18.75
C GLU A 82 10.41 1.92 18.41
N ASN A 83 10.92 1.74 17.19
CA ASN A 83 11.82 0.64 16.86
C ASN A 83 12.72 1.06 15.69
N GLU A 84 13.95 0.55 15.70
CA GLU A 84 14.94 0.58 14.61
C GLU A 84 14.48 -0.31 13.43
N ILE A 85 13.29 -0.05 12.88
CA ILE A 85 12.74 -0.81 11.76
C ILE A 85 12.79 0.05 10.52
N ASN A 86 13.54 -0.42 9.53
CA ASN A 86 13.68 0.27 8.26
C ASN A 86 12.49 0.01 7.34
N PHE A 87 12.05 1.08 6.67
CA PHE A 87 11.15 1.04 5.53
C PHE A 87 11.55 -0.02 4.49
N SER A 88 10.54 -0.65 3.87
CA SER A 88 10.75 -1.64 2.82
C SER A 88 10.34 -1.08 1.46
N SER A 89 11.32 -0.64 0.69
CA SER A 89 11.11 -0.12 -0.66
C SER A 89 10.58 -1.18 -1.63
N GLU A 90 10.88 -2.47 -1.40
CA GLU A 90 10.31 -3.59 -2.16
C GLU A 90 8.81 -3.79 -1.87
N ASP A 91 8.38 -3.60 -0.61
CA ASP A 91 6.96 -3.72 -0.28
C ASP A 91 6.16 -2.56 -0.86
N LEU A 92 6.72 -1.34 -0.85
CA LEU A 92 6.12 -0.20 -1.55
C LEU A 92 6.03 -0.46 -3.06
N LYS A 93 7.08 -0.99 -3.69
CA LYS A 93 7.09 -1.33 -5.11
C LYS A 93 5.91 -2.22 -5.51
N LYS A 94 5.65 -3.29 -4.75
CA LYS A 94 4.52 -4.20 -5.00
C LYS A 94 3.18 -3.47 -4.98
N ILE A 95 3.01 -2.52 -4.07
CA ILE A 95 1.79 -1.70 -3.98
C ILE A 95 1.66 -0.86 -5.24
N LEU A 96 2.74 -0.19 -5.68
CA LEU A 96 2.73 0.61 -6.90
C LEU A 96 2.43 -0.24 -8.14
N ASP A 97 2.94 -1.47 -8.20
CA ASP A 97 2.68 -2.41 -9.30
C ASP A 97 1.19 -2.82 -9.34
N VAL A 98 0.55 -2.97 -8.17
CA VAL A 98 -0.89 -3.24 -8.05
C VAL A 98 -1.73 -2.03 -8.47
N LYS A 99 -1.41 -0.84 -7.96
CA LYS A 99 -2.15 0.40 -8.25
C LYS A 99 -2.05 0.83 -9.71
N ASP A 100 -0.96 0.45 -10.37
CA ASP A 100 -0.76 0.60 -11.82
C ASP A 100 -0.81 2.05 -12.33
N PHE A 101 -0.30 2.99 -11.53
CA PHE A 101 -0.12 4.36 -11.98
C PHE A 101 0.92 4.42 -13.12
N LYS A 102 0.59 5.20 -14.15
CA LYS A 102 1.54 5.55 -15.21
C LYS A 102 2.58 6.54 -14.68
N THR A 103 2.11 7.60 -14.02
CA THR A 103 2.93 8.66 -13.45
C THR A 103 2.25 9.14 -12.16
N ILE A 104 3.04 9.38 -11.11
CA ILE A 104 2.57 9.79 -9.80
C ILE A 104 3.58 10.74 -9.16
N VAL A 105 3.12 11.74 -8.41
CA VAL A 105 3.97 12.62 -7.61
C VAL A 105 3.99 12.09 -6.19
N PHE A 106 5.18 11.81 -5.67
CA PHE A 106 5.39 11.54 -4.25
C PHE A 106 5.92 12.76 -3.53
N GLU A 107 5.33 13.06 -2.37
CA GLU A 107 5.85 14.04 -1.43
C GLU A 107 6.34 13.34 -0.16
N PHE A 108 7.55 13.66 0.30
CA PHE A 108 8.11 13.21 1.57
C PHE A 108 9.14 14.23 2.08
N ASN A 109 9.09 14.61 3.36
CA ASN A 109 10.03 15.58 3.96
C ASN A 109 10.24 16.87 3.12
N ALA A 110 9.15 17.44 2.61
CA ALA A 110 9.14 18.60 1.70
C ALA A 110 9.90 18.40 0.36
N GLN A 111 10.41 17.20 0.09
CA GLN A 111 10.88 16.79 -1.23
C GLN A 111 9.69 16.27 -2.04
N LYS A 112 9.67 16.61 -3.33
CA LYS A 112 8.71 16.09 -4.29
C LYS A 112 9.45 15.41 -5.43
N LYS A 113 9.01 14.21 -5.79
CA LYS A 113 9.51 13.49 -6.96
C LYS A 113 8.37 12.99 -7.81
N VAL A 114 8.50 13.18 -9.12
CA VAL A 114 7.59 12.56 -10.07
C VAL A 114 8.18 11.23 -10.48
N ILE A 115 7.44 10.16 -10.21
CA ILE A 115 7.83 8.80 -10.53
C ILE A 115 6.95 8.30 -11.67
N THR A 116 7.58 7.94 -12.77
CA THR A 116 6.93 7.38 -13.96
C THR A 116 7.29 5.91 -14.11
N LYS A 117 6.27 5.07 -14.36
CA LYS A 117 6.42 3.66 -14.71
C LYS A 117 6.82 3.56 -16.18
N ALA A 118 8.10 3.30 -16.43
CA ALA A 118 8.65 3.03 -17.75
C ALA A 118 8.92 1.53 -17.91
N LYS A 119 9.14 1.05 -19.15
CA LYS A 119 9.35 -0.39 -19.47
C LYS A 119 10.29 -1.09 -18.47
N GLY A 120 9.71 -1.86 -17.55
CA GLY A 120 10.41 -2.64 -16.54
C GLY A 120 11.01 -1.86 -15.37
N ARG A 121 10.75 -0.55 -15.20
CA ARG A 121 11.28 0.25 -14.08
C ARG A 121 10.47 1.49 -13.73
N TYR A 122 10.56 1.91 -12.48
CA TYR A 122 10.19 3.25 -12.03
C TYR A 122 11.35 4.21 -12.27
N VAL A 123 11.10 5.37 -12.86
CA VAL A 123 12.11 6.41 -13.12
C VAL A 123 11.59 7.77 -12.70
N GLU A 124 12.51 8.64 -12.29
CA GLU A 124 12.20 10.05 -12.06
C GLU A 124 11.89 10.74 -13.39
N SER A 125 10.90 11.62 -13.40
CA SER A 125 10.49 12.43 -14.55
C SER A 125 10.23 13.88 -14.14
N GLU A 126 9.96 14.73 -15.13
CA GLU A 126 9.60 16.13 -14.90
C GLU A 126 8.20 16.25 -14.28
N LEU A 127 7.96 17.36 -13.58
CA LEU A 127 6.67 17.68 -12.99
C LEU A 127 5.72 18.20 -14.06
N GLU A 128 4.56 17.54 -14.19
CA GLU A 128 3.46 17.94 -15.07
C GLU A 128 2.25 18.39 -14.23
N GLU A 129 1.35 19.14 -14.86
CA GLU A 129 0.09 19.56 -14.23
C GLU A 129 -0.89 18.38 -14.09
N ASP A 130 -1.75 18.42 -13.07
CA ASP A 130 -2.84 17.46 -12.81
C ASP A 130 -2.44 16.00 -12.53
N LEU A 131 -1.20 15.75 -12.10
CA LEU A 131 -0.77 14.41 -11.68
C LEU A 131 -1.33 14.03 -10.29
N PRO A 132 -1.65 12.74 -10.06
CA PRO A 132 -1.98 12.24 -8.72
C PRO A 132 -0.82 12.49 -7.76
N GLU A 133 -1.10 13.06 -6.60
CA GLU A 133 -0.09 13.45 -5.61
C GLU A 133 -0.33 12.69 -4.30
N ILE A 134 0.64 11.85 -3.94
CA ILE A 134 0.61 11.01 -2.76
C ILE A 134 1.69 11.47 -1.78
N LEU A 135 1.26 11.83 -0.59
CA LEU A 135 2.14 12.04 0.55
C LEU A 135 2.53 10.70 1.15
N LEU A 136 3.84 10.47 1.30
CA LEU A 136 4.38 9.41 2.14
C LEU A 136 4.52 9.92 3.57
N PHE A 137 4.05 9.13 4.53
CA PHE A 137 4.16 9.45 5.94
C PHE A 137 4.43 8.19 6.77
N GLY A 138 5.41 8.26 7.66
CA GLY A 138 5.83 7.16 8.54
C GLY A 138 7.13 7.52 9.25
N GLU A 139 7.31 7.03 10.47
CA GLU A 139 8.52 7.30 11.29
C GLU A 139 9.71 6.42 10.87
N ASN A 140 9.45 5.37 10.08
CA ASN A 140 10.40 4.38 9.61
C ASN A 140 11.03 4.71 8.24
N ILE A 141 10.59 5.81 7.60
CA ILE A 141 10.92 6.17 6.23
C ILE A 141 12.28 6.89 6.18
N ASP A 142 13.22 6.32 5.41
CA ASP A 142 14.53 6.92 5.15
C ASP A 142 14.38 8.23 4.34
N GLU A 143 15.22 9.23 4.65
CA GLU A 143 15.29 10.51 3.94
C GLU A 143 15.48 10.31 2.42
N ASP A 144 16.23 9.29 2.01
CA ASP A 144 16.52 8.99 0.60
C ASP A 144 15.47 8.10 -0.09
N ILE A 145 14.30 7.86 0.52
CA ILE A 145 13.35 6.88 -0.01
C ILE A 145 12.90 7.16 -1.45
N LEU A 146 12.70 8.43 -1.80
CA LEU A 146 12.23 8.80 -3.14
C LEU A 146 13.32 8.53 -4.19
N ASN A 147 14.60 8.67 -3.81
CA ASN A 147 15.73 8.29 -4.65
C ASN A 147 15.79 6.77 -4.85
N ASN A 148 15.47 6.00 -3.81
CA ASN A 148 15.46 4.53 -3.87
C ASN A 148 14.30 3.97 -4.68
N LEU A 149 13.15 4.66 -4.74
CA LEU A 149 12.01 4.29 -5.58
C LEU A 149 12.28 4.55 -7.05
N ALA A 150 12.90 5.70 -7.35
CA ALA A 150 13.46 5.93 -8.67
C ALA A 150 14.53 4.86 -8.92
N ASN A 151 14.46 4.21 -10.09
CA ASN A 151 15.33 3.11 -10.54
C ASN A 151 14.98 1.69 -10.06
N GLN A 152 13.84 1.47 -9.39
CA GLN A 152 13.39 0.10 -9.08
C GLN A 152 12.81 -0.61 -10.29
N ARG A 153 12.99 -1.95 -10.37
CA ARG A 153 12.41 -2.78 -11.43
C ARG A 153 10.93 -3.06 -11.18
N VAL A 154 10.09 -2.80 -12.18
CA VAL A 154 8.65 -3.11 -12.16
C VAL A 154 8.42 -4.59 -12.41
N GLU A 155 7.52 -5.21 -11.65
CA GLU A 155 7.04 -6.55 -11.99
C GLU A 155 6.05 -6.46 -13.16
N GLU A 156 6.28 -7.27 -14.20
CA GLU A 156 5.27 -7.44 -15.24
C GLU A 156 4.04 -8.09 -14.60
N LYS A 157 2.87 -7.45 -14.72
CA LYS A 157 1.60 -8.09 -14.37
C LYS A 157 1.56 -9.40 -15.15
N LYS A 158 1.71 -10.53 -14.44
CA LYS A 158 1.32 -11.83 -14.97
C LYS A 158 -0.16 -11.68 -15.28
N ASN A 159 -0.49 -11.44 -16.55
CA ASN A 159 -1.87 -11.59 -17.02
C ASN A 159 -2.38 -12.90 -16.44
N LYS A 160 -3.58 -12.88 -15.85
CA LYS A 160 -4.25 -14.08 -15.34
C LYS A 160 -3.98 -15.20 -16.34
N VAL A 161 -3.18 -16.16 -15.92
CA VAL A 161 -2.90 -17.36 -16.69
C VAL A 161 -4.28 -17.95 -17.02
N GLU A 162 -4.54 -18.18 -18.31
CA GLU A 162 -5.71 -18.93 -18.77
C GLU A 162 -5.86 -20.15 -17.87
N ALA A 163 -7.11 -20.42 -17.45
CA ALA A 163 -7.49 -21.50 -16.55
C ALA A 163 -6.54 -22.70 -16.69
N GLY A 164 -5.72 -22.94 -15.67
CA GLY A 164 -4.70 -23.99 -15.75
C GLY A 164 -5.38 -25.34 -15.94
N LEU A 165 -4.65 -26.33 -16.48
CA LEU A 165 -5.14 -27.70 -16.73
C LEU A 165 -5.94 -28.32 -15.56
N LEU A 166 -5.70 -27.86 -14.31
CA LEU A 166 -6.47 -28.26 -13.13
C LEU A 166 -7.91 -27.70 -13.12
N ASP A 167 -8.13 -26.46 -13.55
CA ASP A 167 -9.46 -25.84 -13.64
C ASP A 167 -10.31 -26.50 -14.75
N GLU A 168 -9.71 -26.91 -15.87
CA GLU A 168 -10.39 -27.76 -16.87
C GLU A 168 -10.72 -29.15 -16.32
N PHE A 169 -9.81 -29.75 -15.54
CA PHE A 169 -10.01 -31.07 -14.95
C PHE A 169 -11.17 -31.09 -13.96
N PHE A 170 -11.27 -30.08 -13.08
CA PHE A 170 -12.38 -29.95 -12.15
C PHE A 170 -13.68 -29.49 -12.83
N GLY A 171 -13.61 -28.64 -13.86
CA GLY A 171 -14.79 -28.25 -14.64
C GLY A 171 -15.47 -29.43 -15.36
N ASN A 172 -14.68 -30.38 -15.86
CA ASN A 172 -15.20 -31.59 -16.50
C ASN A 172 -15.76 -32.62 -15.51
N GLN A 173 -15.23 -32.71 -14.28
CA GLN A 173 -15.82 -33.56 -13.24
C GLN A 173 -17.23 -33.09 -12.82
N TRP A 174 -17.51 -31.79 -12.88
CA TRP A 174 -18.82 -31.24 -12.53
C TRP A 174 -19.86 -31.39 -13.65
N LYS A 175 -19.43 -31.44 -14.92
CA LYS A 175 -20.33 -31.73 -16.06
C LYS A 175 -20.76 -33.19 -16.15
N ASN A 176 -19.97 -34.12 -15.60
CA ASN A 176 -20.26 -35.56 -15.63
C ASN A 176 -21.07 -36.06 -14.41
N ARG A 177 -21.58 -35.16 -13.56
CA ARG A 177 -22.62 -35.48 -12.57
C ARG A 177 -23.98 -35.08 -13.11
N LYS A 178 -24.52 -35.87 -14.04
CA LYS A 178 -25.94 -35.93 -14.38
C LYS A 178 -26.37 -37.39 -14.43
#